data_AF-U9VY30-F1
#
_entry.id   AF-U9VY30-F1
#
_cell.length_a   1.000
_cell.length_b   1.000
_cell.length_c   1.000
_cell.angle_alpha   90.00
_cell.angle_beta   90.00
_cell.angle_gamma   90.00
#
_symmetry.space_group_name_H-M   'P 1'
#
loop_
_entity.id
_entity.type
_entity.pdbx_description
1 polymer ?
#
loop_
_entity_poly.entity_id
_entity_poly.type
_entity_poly.pdbx_seq_one_letter_code
_entity_poly.pdbx_strand_id
1 'polypeptide(L)'
;MMEQFRPLDKDVVSLLQRGLRQALASAIERMPFPYRPSSAAGKKGKNSPIQDFSLLSVPKSLTIVLVVGLLVTGGCRQLPSGPSVAENSACVTDYDPDTDYFPDKIQPEYAQGFSVDYYNHYKLVTVTQPWTAANETFKYLLVQCGTPTPSGFEATQVIQVPTQRVVTLSTTYIPHLELLDQVDALVGMDNLSFVYAPEVRKKIERDQLIEFSSGRTLDMERLLISAPDLIMAYGTGDPDVDSYNRLMQVGLPVALVGDYVENSPLGRAEWLLFTALFFNQEAQAQRVFGEIATAYESLVELTAHLSAQPTVFSGFSYEGTWYMSGGQSYAAQLLNDAGAAYLWANNDSTVTIPLDFESVFDQAATADIWVNVSQDWLSRDDAIATDPRYGQFEALKQGNVFNNNARMNNTGGNDYWESGAVNPHIILADLIKIFHPELLPDHELVYYQQLEP
;
A
#
# COMPACT_ATOMS: atom_id res chain seq x y z
N MET A 1 -6.58 54.93 25.91
CA MET A 1 -7.63 54.97 24.87
C MET A 1 -7.97 53.54 24.56
N MET A 2 -8.87 52.96 25.37
CA MET A 2 -9.36 51.58 25.27
C MET A 2 -10.55 51.60 24.31
N GLU A 3 -10.45 50.95 23.16
CA GLU A 3 -11.59 50.69 22.28
C GLU A 3 -12.14 49.28 22.50
N GLN A 4 -13.46 49.24 22.60
CA GLN A 4 -14.28 48.10 22.99
C GLN A 4 -14.49 47.15 21.80
N PHE A 5 -14.13 45.88 21.94
CA PHE A 5 -14.65 44.82 21.07
C PHE A 5 -16.11 44.53 21.45
N ARG A 6 -17.04 44.74 20.52
CA ARG A 6 -18.42 44.24 20.64
C ARG A 6 -18.43 42.72 20.39
N PRO A 7 -19.21 41.94 21.15
CA PRO A 7 -19.42 40.52 20.85
C PRO A 7 -20.25 40.36 19.57
N LEU A 8 -19.86 39.38 18.75
CA LEU A 8 -20.57 38.97 17.53
C LEU A 8 -22.00 38.52 17.86
N ASP A 9 -22.93 38.86 16.96
CA ASP A 9 -24.34 38.49 17.03
C ASP A 9 -24.50 36.96 17.05
N LYS A 10 -25.41 36.46 17.89
CA LYS A 10 -25.65 35.02 18.08
C LYS A 10 -26.10 34.35 16.78
N ASP A 11 -26.76 35.09 15.90
CA ASP A 11 -27.20 34.59 14.60
C ASP A 11 -26.03 34.44 13.61
N VAL A 12 -25.00 35.28 13.71
CA VAL A 12 -23.76 35.16 12.92
C VAL A 12 -22.90 33.99 13.42
N VAL A 13 -22.83 33.79 14.74
CA VAL A 13 -22.15 32.61 15.33
C VAL A 13 -22.85 31.31 14.92
N SER A 14 -24.19 31.30 14.88
CA SER A 14 -25.00 30.17 14.42
C SER A 14 -24.77 29.86 12.93
N LEU A 15 -24.70 30.89 12.07
CA LEU A 15 -24.41 30.72 10.64
C LEU A 15 -22.99 30.19 10.39
N LEU A 16 -22.00 30.72 11.11
CA LEU A 16 -20.61 30.26 11.03
C LEU A 16 -20.47 28.82 11.51
N GLN A 17 -21.19 28.42 12.57
CA GLN A 17 -21.21 27.05 13.06
C GLN A 17 -21.90 26.08 12.08
N ARG A 18 -22.92 26.53 11.33
CA ARG A 18 -23.55 25.71 10.28
C ARG A 18 -22.65 25.57 9.05
N GLY A 19 -21.99 26.65 8.63
CA GLY A 19 -21.00 26.62 7.56
C GLY A 19 -19.80 25.73 7.90
N LEU A 20 -19.30 25.80 9.13
CA LEU A 20 -18.21 24.94 9.61
C LEU A 20 -18.63 23.47 9.69
N ARG A 21 -19.88 23.17 10.06
CA ARG A 21 -20.41 21.78 10.08
C ARG A 21 -20.61 21.21 8.67
N GLN A 22 -21.04 22.01 7.70
CA GLN A 22 -21.14 21.58 6.30
C GLN A 22 -19.76 21.39 5.65
N ALA A 23 -18.78 22.25 5.97
CA ALA A 23 -17.40 22.08 5.53
C ALA A 23 -16.74 20.84 6.17
N LEU A 24 -16.98 20.56 7.46
CA LEU A 24 -16.53 19.34 8.11
C LEU A 24 -17.20 18.08 7.54
N ALA A 25 -18.48 18.12 7.19
CA ALA A 25 -19.18 16.98 6.58
C ALA A 25 -18.61 16.64 5.18
N SER A 26 -18.30 17.66 4.37
CA SER A 26 -17.68 17.48 3.04
C SER A 26 -16.23 16.99 3.11
N ALA A 27 -15.51 17.26 4.20
CA ALA A 27 -14.15 16.78 4.43
C ALA A 27 -14.11 15.34 4.98
N ILE A 28 -15.18 14.89 5.64
CA ILE A 28 -15.31 13.52 6.18
C ILE A 28 -15.69 12.52 5.07
N GLU A 29 -16.40 12.94 4.03
CA GLU A 29 -16.78 12.10 2.89
C GLU A 29 -15.61 11.73 1.94
N ARG A 30 -14.41 12.29 2.13
CA ARG A 30 -13.29 12.19 1.15
C ARG A 30 -11.97 11.63 1.70
N MET A 31 -11.93 11.07 2.90
CA MET A 31 -10.68 10.54 3.48
C MET A 31 -10.70 9.02 3.67
N PRO A 32 -9.58 8.32 3.42
CA PRO A 32 -9.35 7.00 3.99
C PRO A 32 -9.18 7.15 5.51
N PHE A 33 -9.89 6.31 6.26
CA PHE A 33 -10.09 6.35 7.71
C PHE A 33 -8.88 6.78 8.57
N PRO A 34 -9.09 7.52 9.68
CA PRO A 34 -8.21 7.47 10.82
C PRO A 34 -8.79 6.56 11.91
N TYR A 35 -8.08 5.48 12.20
CA TYR A 35 -8.20 4.74 13.45
C TYR A 35 -7.93 5.66 14.66
N ARG A 36 -8.76 5.61 15.70
CA ARG A 36 -8.47 6.19 17.02
C ARG A 36 -8.25 5.05 18.02
N PRO A 37 -7.16 5.04 18.80
CA PRO A 37 -7.05 4.12 19.92
C PRO A 37 -8.07 4.48 21.00
N SER A 38 -8.87 3.50 21.40
CA SER A 38 -9.74 3.58 22.57
C SER A 38 -8.92 3.71 23.85
N SER A 39 -9.11 4.81 24.57
CA SER A 39 -8.60 5.01 25.93
C SER A 39 -9.44 4.22 26.94
N ALA A 40 -9.03 3.01 27.28
CA ALA A 40 -9.57 2.28 28.43
C ALA A 40 -8.63 2.43 29.64
N ALA A 41 -8.79 3.54 30.36
CA ALA A 41 -8.25 3.68 31.71
C ALA A 41 -9.16 2.96 32.72
N GLY A 42 -8.62 1.92 33.37
CA GLY A 42 -9.01 1.57 34.74
C GLY A 42 -9.38 0.11 35.00
N LYS A 43 -8.47 -0.67 35.58
CA LYS A 43 -8.51 -1.05 37.01
C LYS A 43 -7.34 -1.98 37.36
N LYS A 44 -6.52 -1.54 38.31
CA LYS A 44 -5.50 -2.35 39.00
C LYS A 44 -6.19 -3.46 39.82
N GLY A 45 -5.68 -4.69 39.70
CA GLY A 45 -6.16 -5.82 40.51
C GLY A 45 -5.27 -7.06 40.46
N LYS A 46 -4.21 -7.04 41.28
CA LYS A 46 -3.58 -8.17 42.03
C LYS A 46 -3.15 -9.47 41.31
N ASN A 47 -1.83 -9.61 41.24
CA ASN A 47 -0.98 -10.73 41.70
C ASN A 47 -1.38 -12.20 41.46
N SER A 48 -0.49 -12.86 40.70
CA SER A 48 0.14 -14.21 40.89
C SER A 48 -0.22 -15.25 39.82
N PRO A 49 0.64 -16.26 39.60
CA PRO A 49 2.08 -16.16 39.34
C PRO A 49 2.46 -16.89 38.03
N ILE A 50 3.65 -16.52 37.55
CA ILE A 50 4.40 -17.16 36.47
C ILE A 50 4.55 -18.66 36.77
N GLN A 51 4.08 -19.51 35.84
CA GLN A 51 4.46 -20.91 35.78
C GLN A 51 5.44 -21.11 34.63
N ASP A 52 6.64 -21.57 35.02
CA ASP A 52 7.68 -22.10 34.18
C ASP A 52 7.14 -23.21 33.26
N PHE A 53 7.24 -23.01 31.95
CA PHE A 53 7.22 -24.14 31.02
C PHE A 53 8.64 -24.63 30.80
N SER A 54 8.90 -25.75 31.45
CA SER A 54 10.10 -26.55 31.33
C SER A 54 10.17 -27.24 29.96
N LEU A 55 11.38 -27.22 29.41
CA LEU A 55 11.83 -27.97 28.24
C LEU A 55 11.42 -29.44 28.34
N LEU A 56 10.63 -29.91 27.37
CA LEU A 56 10.40 -31.33 27.16
C LEU A 56 11.25 -31.84 25.99
N SER A 57 11.95 -32.92 26.30
CA SER A 57 12.94 -33.65 25.55
C SER A 57 12.35 -34.44 24.39
N VAL A 58 12.98 -34.35 23.22
CA VAL A 58 12.71 -35.21 22.05
C VAL A 58 13.60 -36.46 22.12
N PRO A 59 13.05 -37.69 22.06
CA PRO A 59 13.86 -38.89 21.94
C PRO A 59 14.32 -39.14 20.49
N LYS A 60 15.57 -39.60 20.40
CA LYS A 60 16.31 -39.97 19.18
C LYS A 60 15.94 -41.37 18.69
N SER A 61 15.66 -41.51 17.40
CA SER A 61 15.86 -42.74 16.60
C SER A 61 15.53 -42.43 15.13
N LEU A 62 16.49 -42.02 14.30
CA LEU A 62 17.39 -42.83 13.45
C LEU A 62 16.68 -43.63 12.35
N THR A 63 16.78 -43.19 11.09
CA THR A 63 17.12 -44.04 9.93
C THR A 63 17.63 -43.13 8.80
N ILE A 64 18.94 -43.17 8.56
CA ILE A 64 19.64 -42.56 7.42
C ILE A 64 19.69 -43.62 6.33
N VAL A 65 19.11 -43.33 5.16
CA VAL A 65 19.36 -44.11 3.93
C VAL A 65 20.24 -43.25 3.03
N LEU A 66 21.50 -43.66 2.95
CA LEU A 66 22.54 -43.10 2.09
C LEU A 66 22.45 -43.83 0.74
N VAL A 67 22.05 -43.13 -0.33
CA VAL A 67 22.20 -43.64 -1.72
C VAL A 67 23.28 -42.81 -2.41
N VAL A 68 24.38 -43.49 -2.73
CA VAL A 68 25.51 -43.00 -3.52
C VAL A 68 25.36 -43.52 -4.95
N GLY A 69 25.59 -42.65 -5.93
CA GLY A 69 25.82 -42.99 -7.35
C GLY A 69 24.94 -42.15 -8.28
N LEU A 70 25.43 -41.52 -9.35
CA LEU A 70 26.71 -41.57 -10.04
C LEU A 70 26.79 -40.34 -10.95
N LEU A 71 28.01 -39.84 -11.16
CA LEU A 71 28.36 -38.74 -12.06
C LEU A 71 27.90 -38.98 -13.50
N VAL A 72 27.19 -38.00 -14.07
CA VAL A 72 27.17 -37.75 -15.52
C VAL A 72 27.64 -36.33 -15.74
N THR A 73 28.90 -36.19 -16.12
CA THR A 73 29.51 -34.95 -16.58
C THR A 73 28.99 -34.63 -17.98
N GLY A 74 27.89 -33.87 -18.05
CA GLY A 74 27.43 -33.19 -19.27
C GLY A 74 27.90 -31.74 -19.21
N GLY A 75 28.90 -31.40 -20.03
CA GLY A 75 29.51 -30.07 -20.05
C GLY A 75 28.52 -28.97 -20.42
N CYS A 76 28.21 -28.08 -19.46
CA CYS A 76 27.68 -26.76 -19.76
C CYS A 76 28.76 -25.96 -20.49
N ARG A 77 28.54 -25.71 -21.78
CA ARG A 77 29.16 -24.57 -22.47
C ARG A 77 28.67 -23.32 -21.76
N GLN A 78 29.54 -22.70 -20.95
CA GLN A 78 29.36 -21.32 -20.52
C GLN A 78 29.29 -20.47 -21.79
N LEU A 79 28.11 -19.90 -22.04
CA LEU A 79 27.97 -18.76 -22.92
C LEU A 79 28.88 -17.65 -22.38
N PRO A 80 29.51 -16.81 -23.24
CA PRO A 80 30.33 -15.72 -22.76
C PRO A 80 29.46 -14.86 -21.85
N SER A 81 29.88 -14.72 -20.59
CA SER A 81 29.36 -13.70 -19.70
C SER A 81 29.52 -12.37 -20.42
N GLY A 82 28.40 -11.76 -20.82
CA GLY A 82 28.37 -10.35 -21.20
C GLY A 82 28.98 -9.51 -20.06
N PRO A 83 29.40 -8.27 -20.35
CA PRO A 83 29.95 -7.39 -19.32
C PRO A 83 28.99 -7.38 -18.13
N SER A 84 29.52 -7.68 -16.94
CA SER A 84 28.77 -7.59 -15.69
C SER A 84 28.17 -6.20 -15.62
N VAL A 85 26.85 -6.12 -15.45
CA VAL A 85 26.11 -4.89 -15.17
C VAL A 85 26.78 -4.22 -13.97
N ALA A 86 27.56 -3.18 -14.25
CA ALA A 86 28.21 -2.40 -13.21
C ALA A 86 27.11 -1.64 -12.46
N GLU A 87 27.20 -1.71 -11.14
CA GLU A 87 26.48 -0.92 -10.16
C GLU A 87 26.48 0.57 -10.57
N ASN A 88 25.41 1.04 -11.22
CA ASN A 88 25.22 2.46 -11.58
C ASN A 88 24.81 3.31 -10.35
N SER A 89 25.44 3.05 -9.19
CA SER A 89 25.21 3.77 -7.94
C SER A 89 26.13 4.99 -7.76
N ALA A 90 27.19 5.10 -8.58
CA ALA A 90 28.16 6.19 -8.50
C ALA A 90 27.86 7.30 -9.51
N CYS A 91 28.12 8.55 -9.12
CA CYS A 91 27.98 9.69 -10.02
C CYS A 91 28.99 9.65 -11.17
N VAL A 92 28.55 10.14 -12.33
CA VAL A 92 29.35 10.24 -13.54
C VAL A 92 30.50 11.22 -13.31
N THR A 93 31.73 10.78 -13.55
CA THR A 93 32.93 11.62 -13.41
C THR A 93 33.49 12.10 -14.75
N ASP A 94 33.19 11.36 -15.82
CA ASP A 94 33.59 11.67 -17.20
C ASP A 94 32.34 11.68 -18.07
N TYR A 95 31.76 12.87 -18.23
CA TYR A 95 30.49 13.04 -18.93
C TYR A 95 30.70 13.05 -20.44
N ASP A 96 29.98 12.18 -21.14
CA ASP A 96 29.88 12.11 -22.59
C ASP A 96 28.42 12.36 -23.01
N PRO A 97 28.12 13.46 -23.76
CA PRO A 97 26.76 13.77 -24.19
C PRO A 97 26.13 12.72 -25.11
N ASP A 98 26.93 11.87 -25.77
CA ASP A 98 26.44 10.85 -26.70
C ASP A 98 26.19 9.48 -26.01
N THR A 99 26.56 9.35 -24.73
CA THR A 99 26.34 8.13 -23.95
C THR A 99 24.91 8.07 -23.40
N ASP A 100 24.21 6.96 -23.63
CA ASP A 100 22.94 6.65 -22.95
C ASP A 100 23.24 6.08 -21.56
N TYR A 101 23.06 6.90 -20.53
CA TYR A 101 23.25 6.54 -19.13
C TYR A 101 22.08 5.72 -18.56
N PHE A 102 21.01 5.50 -19.34
CA PHE A 102 19.83 4.70 -18.98
C PHE A 102 19.51 3.67 -20.07
N PRO A 103 20.34 2.62 -20.21
CA PRO A 103 20.19 1.62 -21.26
C PRO A 103 18.90 0.79 -21.11
N ASP A 104 18.43 0.59 -19.87
CA ASP A 104 17.17 -0.08 -19.56
C ASP A 104 16.05 0.95 -19.46
N LYS A 105 14.96 0.70 -20.20
CA LYS A 105 13.87 1.67 -20.38
C LYS A 105 12.56 1.06 -19.91
N ILE A 106 11.90 1.75 -18.97
CA ILE A 106 10.56 1.41 -18.52
C ILE A 106 9.55 1.95 -19.52
N GLN A 107 8.58 1.11 -19.85
CA GLN A 107 7.33 1.49 -20.49
C GLN A 107 6.22 0.78 -19.72
N PRO A 108 5.43 1.48 -18.90
CA PRO A 108 4.36 0.86 -18.13
C PRO A 108 3.32 0.22 -19.06
N GLU A 109 2.88 -0.98 -18.73
CA GLU A 109 1.88 -1.74 -19.50
C GLU A 109 0.50 -1.73 -18.84
N TYR A 110 0.44 -1.63 -17.51
CA TYR A 110 -0.78 -1.72 -16.70
C TYR A 110 -1.11 -0.40 -16.00
N ALA A 111 -0.11 0.31 -15.47
CA ALA A 111 -0.28 1.59 -14.80
C ALA A 111 -0.60 2.69 -15.83
N GLN A 112 -1.56 3.53 -15.50
CA GLN A 112 -2.03 4.62 -16.38
C GLN A 112 -1.67 6.00 -15.82
N GLY A 113 -1.27 6.07 -14.54
CA GLY A 113 -1.05 7.33 -13.83
C GLY A 113 0.32 7.99 -14.03
N PHE A 114 1.24 7.37 -14.78
CA PHE A 114 2.52 7.98 -15.11
C PHE A 114 3.10 7.53 -16.47
N SER A 115 4.04 8.31 -17.00
CA SER A 115 4.86 7.97 -18.15
C SER A 115 6.30 8.47 -17.97
N VAL A 116 7.22 7.94 -18.77
CA VAL A 116 8.63 8.35 -18.76
C VAL A 116 9.16 8.49 -20.18
N ASP A 117 9.82 9.62 -20.45
CA ASP A 117 10.62 9.85 -21.65
C ASP A 117 12.10 9.80 -21.29
N TYR A 118 12.87 9.01 -22.04
CA TYR A 118 14.30 8.84 -21.81
C TYR A 118 15.14 9.70 -22.73
N TYR A 119 16.19 10.29 -22.16
CA TYR A 119 17.25 11.01 -22.85
C TYR A 119 18.59 10.49 -22.34
N ASN A 120 19.67 10.83 -23.04
CA ASN A 120 21.00 10.30 -22.76
C ASN A 120 21.40 10.40 -21.28
N HIS A 121 21.17 11.52 -20.60
CA HIS A 121 21.61 11.75 -19.21
C HIS A 121 20.49 12.24 -18.26
N TYR A 122 19.24 12.28 -18.73
CA TYR A 122 18.10 12.53 -17.87
C TYR A 122 16.84 11.77 -18.31
N LYS A 123 15.89 11.61 -17.39
CA LYS A 123 14.55 11.07 -17.64
C LYS A 123 13.54 12.18 -17.36
N LEU A 124 12.52 12.31 -18.20
CA LEU A 124 11.37 13.17 -17.93
C LEU A 124 10.20 12.29 -17.53
N VAL A 125 9.88 12.30 -16.24
CA VAL A 125 8.75 11.55 -15.68
C VAL A 125 7.54 12.46 -15.60
N THR A 126 6.41 12.02 -16.14
CA THR A 126 5.14 12.74 -16.05
C THR A 126 4.16 11.91 -15.25
N VAL A 127 3.67 12.45 -14.13
CA VAL A 127 2.55 11.89 -13.37
C VAL A 127 1.28 12.57 -13.85
N THR A 128 0.42 11.79 -14.49
CA THR A 128 -0.84 12.23 -15.12
C THR A 128 -2.03 12.11 -14.18
N GLN A 129 -1.98 11.17 -13.22
CA GLN A 129 -3.05 10.91 -12.27
C GLN A 129 -2.54 10.86 -10.82
N PRO A 130 -2.15 12.00 -10.22
CA PRO A 130 -1.61 12.05 -8.86
C PRO A 130 -2.65 11.77 -7.76
N TRP A 131 -3.94 11.92 -8.04
CA TRP A 131 -5.07 11.57 -7.18
C TRP A 131 -6.34 11.34 -8.03
N THR A 132 -7.41 10.82 -7.44
CA THR A 132 -8.68 10.57 -8.15
C THR A 132 -9.26 11.84 -8.77
N ALA A 133 -9.61 11.78 -10.07
CA ALA A 133 -10.17 12.89 -10.85
C ALA A 133 -9.30 14.16 -10.92
N ALA A 134 -7.97 14.02 -10.75
CA ALA A 134 -7.02 15.09 -10.99
C ALA A 134 -7.11 15.62 -12.43
N ASN A 135 -6.99 16.93 -12.57
CA ASN A 135 -6.88 17.67 -13.84
C ASN A 135 -5.49 18.30 -14.02
N GLU A 136 -4.58 18.02 -13.10
CA GLU A 136 -3.22 18.56 -13.04
C GLU A 136 -2.21 17.43 -13.29
N THR A 137 -1.15 17.76 -14.01
CA THR A 137 -0.04 16.83 -14.28
C THR A 137 1.24 17.35 -13.66
N PHE A 138 2.04 16.47 -13.07
CA PHE A 138 3.33 16.81 -12.48
C PHE A 138 4.46 16.26 -13.33
N LYS A 139 5.53 17.04 -13.47
CA LYS A 139 6.71 16.66 -14.26
C LYS A 139 7.95 16.71 -13.39
N TYR A 140 8.74 15.65 -13.46
CA TYR A 140 10.00 15.49 -12.74
C TYR A 140 11.12 15.23 -13.73
N LEU A 141 12.19 16.00 -13.61
CA LEU A 141 13.41 15.84 -14.36
C LEU A 141 14.41 15.05 -13.50
N LEU A 142 14.57 13.77 -13.80
CA LEU A 142 15.50 12.90 -13.11
C LEU A 142 16.85 12.95 -13.83
N VAL A 143 17.82 13.63 -13.25
CA VAL A 143 19.12 13.91 -13.89
C VAL A 143 20.18 12.98 -13.32
N GLN A 144 20.92 12.29 -14.19
CA GLN A 144 22.02 11.44 -13.76
C GLN A 144 23.05 12.27 -13.00
N CYS A 145 23.38 11.89 -11.77
CA CYS A 145 24.31 12.67 -10.97
C CYS A 145 25.69 12.72 -11.62
N GLY A 146 26.32 13.90 -11.59
CA GLY A 146 27.57 14.17 -12.31
C GLY A 146 27.40 14.61 -13.77
N THR A 147 26.16 14.73 -14.26
CA THR A 147 25.86 15.24 -15.61
C THR A 147 25.23 16.64 -15.56
N PRO A 148 25.27 17.43 -16.66
CA PRO A 148 24.64 18.75 -16.71
C PRO A 148 23.11 18.69 -16.57
N THR A 149 22.53 19.59 -15.79
CA THR A 149 21.07 19.75 -15.75
C THR A 149 20.56 20.48 -17.00
N PRO A 150 19.59 19.91 -17.75
CA PRO A 150 18.95 20.59 -18.87
C PRO A 150 18.30 21.92 -18.48
N SER A 151 18.39 22.93 -19.35
CA SER A 151 17.73 24.23 -19.15
C SER A 151 16.21 24.15 -19.41
N GLY A 152 15.43 25.03 -18.79
CA GLY A 152 13.98 25.17 -19.06
C GLY A 152 13.07 24.44 -18.08
N PHE A 153 13.62 23.92 -16.99
CA PHE A 153 12.89 23.30 -15.88
C PHE A 153 13.06 24.13 -14.61
N GLU A 154 12.03 24.18 -13.78
CA GLU A 154 12.11 24.81 -12.45
C GLU A 154 12.99 23.95 -11.54
N ALA A 155 13.75 24.59 -10.64
CA ALA A 155 14.65 23.88 -9.74
C ALA A 155 13.92 22.84 -8.87
N THR A 156 12.64 23.09 -8.53
CA THR A 156 11.78 22.18 -7.76
C THR A 156 11.36 20.93 -8.53
N GLN A 157 11.53 20.90 -9.86
CA GLN A 157 11.23 19.75 -10.71
C GLN A 157 12.45 18.85 -10.90
N VAL A 158 13.66 19.30 -10.54
CA VAL A 158 14.91 18.59 -10.80
C VAL A 158 15.27 17.72 -9.60
N ILE A 159 15.46 16.42 -9.85
CA ILE A 159 15.87 15.44 -8.86
C ILE A 159 17.12 14.74 -9.41
N GLN A 160 18.18 14.68 -8.62
CA GLN A 160 19.40 13.95 -9.00
C GLN A 160 19.21 12.46 -8.73
N VAL A 161 19.59 11.60 -9.68
CA VAL A 161 19.51 10.14 -9.56
C VAL A 161 20.89 9.49 -9.73
N PRO A 162 21.17 8.37 -9.03
CA PRO A 162 20.30 7.71 -8.06
C PRO A 162 20.20 8.48 -6.73
N THR A 163 19.02 8.49 -6.12
CA THR A 163 18.78 9.11 -4.81
C THR A 163 19.35 8.24 -3.69
N GLN A 164 19.78 8.86 -2.58
CA GLN A 164 20.41 8.15 -1.46
C GLN A 164 19.74 8.42 -0.11
N ARG A 165 18.91 9.48 -0.04
CA ARG A 165 18.21 9.89 1.17
C ARG A 165 16.73 10.13 0.86
N VAL A 166 15.91 9.13 1.13
CA VAL A 166 14.49 9.13 0.80
C VAL A 166 13.64 9.19 2.05
N VAL A 167 12.61 10.05 2.00
CA VAL A 167 11.51 10.09 2.95
C VAL A 167 10.26 9.59 2.27
N THR A 168 9.51 8.70 2.91
CA THR A 168 8.24 8.19 2.40
C THR A 168 7.10 8.62 3.32
N LEU A 169 6.07 9.26 2.78
CA LEU A 169 4.88 9.68 3.54
C LEU A 169 3.75 8.65 3.50
N SER A 170 4.02 7.44 3.01
CA SER A 170 3.10 6.30 3.00
C SER A 170 3.89 5.03 3.25
N THR A 171 3.32 4.08 4.01
CA THR A 171 3.89 2.74 4.18
C THR A 171 3.84 1.95 2.87
N THR A 172 2.90 2.25 1.96
CA THR A 172 2.76 1.55 0.67
C THR A 172 3.99 1.66 -0.23
N TYR A 173 4.90 2.62 0.03
CA TYR A 173 6.14 2.79 -0.74
C TYR A 173 7.31 1.96 -0.18
N ILE A 174 7.22 1.47 1.06
CA ILE A 174 8.27 0.66 1.70
C ILE A 174 8.57 -0.61 0.89
N PRO A 175 7.57 -1.40 0.45
CA PRO A 175 7.83 -2.61 -0.32
C PRO A 175 8.58 -2.33 -1.63
N HIS A 176 8.41 -1.13 -2.21
CA HIS A 176 9.17 -0.76 -3.40
C HIS A 176 10.66 -0.68 -3.07
N LEU A 177 11.01 -0.09 -1.92
CA LEU A 177 12.39 -0.02 -1.46
C LEU A 177 12.95 -1.40 -1.10
N GLU A 178 12.14 -2.31 -0.54
CA GLU A 178 12.56 -3.70 -0.30
C GLU A 178 12.85 -4.44 -1.61
N LEU A 179 11.95 -4.37 -2.59
CA LEU A 179 12.09 -5.06 -3.87
C LEU A 179 13.23 -4.51 -4.76
N LEU A 180 13.64 -3.25 -4.52
CA LEU A 180 14.76 -2.60 -5.23
C LEU A 180 16.07 -2.63 -4.42
N ASP A 181 16.10 -3.31 -3.26
CA ASP A 181 17.24 -3.31 -2.35
C ASP A 181 17.70 -1.89 -1.92
N GLN A 182 16.76 -0.95 -1.76
CA GLN A 182 16.97 0.47 -1.43
C GLN A 182 16.51 0.88 -0.03
N VAL A 183 16.23 -0.08 0.86
CA VAL A 183 15.83 0.20 2.26
C VAL A 183 16.88 1.03 3.02
N ASP A 184 18.15 0.96 2.61
CA ASP A 184 19.22 1.78 3.19
C ASP A 184 19.10 3.27 2.87
N ALA A 185 18.48 3.63 1.74
CA ALA A 185 18.22 5.01 1.39
C ALA A 185 17.09 5.64 2.23
N LEU A 186 16.24 4.84 2.88
CA LEU A 186 15.15 5.34 3.73
C LEU A 186 15.73 6.01 4.99
N VAL A 187 15.52 7.32 5.11
CA VAL A 187 15.98 8.12 6.26
C VAL A 187 14.86 8.54 7.21
N GLY A 188 13.60 8.39 6.79
CA GLY A 188 12.46 8.63 7.67
C GLY A 188 11.11 8.58 6.99
N MET A 189 10.06 8.74 7.79
CA MET A 189 8.66 8.66 7.36
C MET A 189 7.80 9.64 8.14
N ASP A 190 6.57 9.84 7.72
CA ASP A 190 5.60 10.62 8.49
C ASP A 190 5.24 9.91 9.82
N ASN A 191 4.87 8.63 9.80
CA ASN A 191 4.45 7.89 10.99
C ASN A 191 5.04 6.47 11.02
N LEU A 192 5.90 6.19 12.01
CA LEU A 192 6.60 4.90 12.14
C LEU A 192 5.75 3.80 12.78
N SER A 193 4.60 4.14 13.38
CA SER A 193 3.74 3.18 14.08
C SER A 193 3.07 2.20 13.12
N PHE A 194 2.79 2.62 11.89
CA PHE A 194 2.08 1.80 10.89
C PHE A 194 3.01 0.89 10.06
N VAL A 195 4.33 1.03 10.21
CA VAL A 195 5.30 0.20 9.47
C VAL A 195 5.19 -1.25 9.91
N TYR A 196 5.01 -2.18 8.97
CA TYR A 196 5.00 -3.63 9.22
C TYR A 196 6.35 -4.28 8.88
N ALA A 197 6.97 -3.88 7.77
CA ALA A 197 8.17 -4.43 7.16
C ALA A 197 9.29 -4.73 8.18
N PRO A 198 9.68 -6.02 8.36
CA PRO A 198 10.62 -6.41 9.40
C PRO A 198 11.98 -5.70 9.34
N GLU A 199 12.53 -5.46 8.14
CA GLU A 199 13.82 -4.78 8.01
C GLU A 199 13.72 -3.30 8.37
N VAL A 200 12.62 -2.62 8.01
CA VAL A 200 12.37 -1.23 8.39
C VAL A 200 12.11 -1.11 9.89
N ARG A 201 11.37 -2.07 10.49
CA ARG A 201 11.18 -2.16 11.95
C ARG A 201 12.51 -2.23 12.70
N LYS A 202 13.47 -3.01 12.21
CA LYS A 202 14.81 -3.07 12.81
C LYS A 202 15.54 -1.72 12.74
N LYS A 203 15.35 -0.92 11.67
CA LYS A 203 15.90 0.44 11.58
C LYS A 203 15.23 1.37 12.59
N ILE A 204 13.90 1.26 12.78
CA ILE A 204 13.15 2.02 13.79
C ILE A 204 13.66 1.70 15.20
N GLU A 205 13.80 0.42 15.54
CA GLU A 205 14.28 -0.04 16.85
C GLU A 205 15.72 0.39 17.17
N ARG A 206 16.51 0.70 16.14
CA ARG A 206 17.88 1.19 16.24
C ARG A 206 17.99 2.72 16.17
N ASP A 207 16.87 3.43 16.21
CA ASP A 207 16.78 4.89 16.06
C ASP A 207 17.44 5.41 14.76
N GLN A 208 17.39 4.62 13.69
CA GLN A 208 18.00 4.94 12.39
C GLN A 208 17.03 5.66 11.44
N LEU A 209 15.74 5.74 11.78
CA LEU A 209 14.73 6.46 11.00
C LEU A 209 14.19 7.65 11.78
N ILE A 210 13.93 8.74 11.05
CA ILE A 210 13.31 9.94 11.58
C ILE A 210 11.79 9.87 11.37
N GLU A 211 11.02 10.07 12.44
CA GLU A 211 9.58 10.38 12.31
C GLU A 211 9.40 11.89 12.05
N PHE A 212 8.70 12.22 10.98
CA PHE A 212 8.48 13.59 10.51
C PHE A 212 7.06 14.09 10.78
N SER A 213 6.22 13.34 11.49
CA SER A 213 4.93 13.86 11.99
C SER A 213 4.94 14.05 13.50
N SER A 214 4.17 15.03 13.95
CA SER A 214 3.76 15.17 15.35
C SER A 214 2.23 15.12 15.39
N GLY A 215 1.67 13.93 15.57
CA GLY A 215 0.22 13.71 15.48
C GLY A 215 -0.26 13.71 14.03
N ARG A 216 -0.97 14.75 13.59
CA ARG A 216 -1.51 14.87 12.21
C ARG A 216 -0.78 15.90 11.35
N THR A 217 0.25 16.54 11.90
CA THR A 217 0.96 17.63 11.22
C THR A 217 2.39 17.22 10.91
N LEU A 218 2.79 17.43 9.67
CA LEU A 218 4.15 17.22 9.20
C LEU A 218 5.08 18.30 9.76
N ASP A 219 6.23 17.89 10.29
CA ASP A 219 7.30 18.75 10.80
C ASP A 219 8.19 19.22 9.65
N MET A 220 7.79 20.35 9.06
CA MET A 220 8.47 20.96 7.91
C MET A 220 9.89 21.41 8.23
N GLU A 221 10.14 21.93 9.45
CA GLU A 221 11.47 22.38 9.85
C GLU A 221 12.43 21.21 9.94
N ARG A 222 12.00 20.10 10.56
CA ARG A 222 12.80 18.88 10.64
C ARG A 222 13.07 18.27 9.26
N LEU A 223 12.09 18.29 8.35
CA LEU A 223 12.29 17.84 6.98
C LEU A 223 13.35 18.67 6.24
N LEU A 224 13.26 20.01 6.33
CA LEU A 224 14.25 20.91 5.73
C LEU A 224 15.67 20.67 6.27
N ILE A 225 15.81 20.51 7.58
CA ILE A 225 17.10 20.22 8.22
C ILE A 225 17.64 18.85 7.80
N SER A 226 16.76 17.86 7.60
CA SER A 226 17.17 16.51 7.22
C SER A 226 17.68 16.39 5.79
N ALA A 227 17.43 17.40 4.94
CA ALA A 227 17.89 17.49 3.56
C ALA A 227 17.75 16.16 2.78
N PRO A 228 16.50 15.70 2.54
CA PRO A 228 16.28 14.52 1.73
C PRO A 228 16.52 14.81 0.24
N ASP A 229 16.99 13.81 -0.49
CA ASP A 229 17.13 13.85 -1.95
C ASP A 229 15.78 13.65 -2.65
N LEU A 230 14.84 13.00 -1.94
CA LEU A 230 13.49 12.70 -2.41
C LEU A 230 12.52 12.56 -1.24
N ILE A 231 11.34 13.14 -1.41
CA ILE A 231 10.16 12.87 -0.59
C ILE A 231 9.10 12.24 -1.48
N MET A 232 8.78 10.97 -1.24
CA MET A 232 7.65 10.31 -1.89
C MET A 232 6.38 10.65 -1.10
N ALA A 233 5.45 11.32 -1.76
CA ALA A 233 4.20 11.82 -1.18
C ALA A 233 2.99 11.38 -2.00
N TYR A 234 1.82 11.46 -1.40
CA TYR A 234 0.54 11.31 -2.10
C TYR A 234 -0.18 12.67 -2.15
N GLY A 235 -1.12 12.79 -3.07
CA GLY A 235 -2.11 13.87 -3.09
C GLY A 235 -3.51 13.30 -2.90
N THR A 236 -4.44 14.15 -2.46
CA THR A 236 -5.87 13.84 -2.34
C THR A 236 -6.74 14.81 -3.15
N GLY A 237 -6.15 15.92 -3.62
CA GLY A 237 -6.86 17.02 -4.28
C GLY A 237 -7.49 18.01 -3.29
N ASP A 238 -7.28 17.81 -1.98
CA ASP A 238 -7.67 18.74 -0.93
C ASP A 238 -6.43 19.50 -0.42
N PRO A 239 -6.30 20.80 -0.71
CA PRO A 239 -5.16 21.61 -0.27
C PRO A 239 -4.97 21.69 1.25
N ASP A 240 -6.01 21.45 2.05
CA ASP A 240 -5.93 21.49 3.51
C ASP A 240 -5.35 20.18 4.08
N VAL A 241 -5.49 19.07 3.35
CA VAL A 241 -4.94 17.75 3.68
C VAL A 241 -3.55 17.58 3.08
N ASP A 242 -3.38 18.03 1.85
CA ASP A 242 -2.20 17.77 1.04
C ASP A 242 -0.97 18.53 1.55
N SER A 243 0.12 17.80 1.78
CA SER A 243 1.39 18.36 2.25
C SER A 243 2.34 18.72 1.10
N TYR A 244 2.19 18.10 -0.07
CA TYR A 244 3.13 18.21 -1.19
C TYR A 244 3.32 19.65 -1.69
N ASN A 245 2.25 20.45 -1.75
CA ASN A 245 2.32 21.84 -2.20
C ASN A 245 3.25 22.67 -1.32
N ARG A 246 3.14 22.51 0.00
CA ARG A 246 3.99 23.21 0.98
C ARG A 246 5.43 22.74 0.91
N LEU A 247 5.66 21.43 0.73
CA LEU A 247 6.99 20.84 0.55
C LEU A 247 7.68 21.41 -0.70
N MET A 248 6.99 21.44 -1.83
CA MET A 248 7.51 22.01 -3.08
C MET A 248 7.78 23.52 -2.97
N GLN A 249 6.90 24.28 -2.30
CA GLN A 249 7.07 25.73 -2.10
C GLN A 249 8.33 26.10 -1.31
N VAL A 250 8.78 25.24 -0.40
CA VAL A 250 10.01 25.45 0.38
C VAL A 250 11.25 24.83 -0.29
N GLY A 251 11.11 24.31 -1.51
CA GLY A 251 12.21 23.80 -2.32
C GLY A 251 12.60 22.35 -2.03
N LEU A 252 11.77 21.56 -1.34
CA LEU A 252 12.04 20.14 -1.13
C LEU A 252 11.71 19.32 -2.40
N PRO A 253 12.53 18.30 -2.75
CA PRO A 253 12.30 17.45 -3.91
C PRO A 253 11.18 16.45 -3.62
N VAL A 254 10.00 16.64 -4.22
CA VAL A 254 8.82 15.80 -3.97
C VAL A 254 8.43 15.06 -5.24
N ALA A 255 8.20 13.75 -5.13
CA ALA A 255 7.54 12.94 -6.15
C ALA A 255 6.16 12.49 -5.65
N LEU A 256 5.12 12.73 -6.45
CA LEU A 256 3.77 12.27 -6.18
C LEU A 256 3.59 10.84 -6.69
N VAL A 257 3.15 9.95 -5.81
CA VAL A 257 2.83 8.56 -6.11
C VAL A 257 1.30 8.41 -6.09
N GLY A 258 0.74 8.02 -7.24
CA GLY A 258 -0.70 7.87 -7.48
C GLY A 258 -1.17 6.42 -7.56
N ASP A 259 -0.38 5.48 -7.03
CA ASP A 259 -0.63 4.03 -7.04
C ASP A 259 -2.03 3.63 -6.55
N TYR A 260 -2.53 4.31 -5.52
CA TYR A 260 -3.84 4.05 -4.93
C TYR A 260 -5.01 4.38 -5.88
N VAL A 261 -4.78 5.19 -6.92
CA VAL A 261 -5.78 5.58 -7.92
C VAL A 261 -5.95 4.51 -9.00
N GLU A 262 -4.98 3.62 -9.15
CA GLU A 262 -5.05 2.51 -10.10
C GLU A 262 -6.18 1.54 -9.70
N ASN A 263 -7.03 1.21 -10.67
CA ASN A 263 -8.14 0.27 -10.49
C ASN A 263 -7.75 -1.18 -10.80
N SER A 264 -6.65 -1.39 -11.54
CA SER A 264 -6.10 -2.72 -11.80
C SER A 264 -5.12 -3.11 -10.70
N PRO A 265 -5.16 -4.35 -10.18
CA PRO A 265 -4.15 -4.81 -9.24
C PRO A 265 -2.73 -4.79 -9.77
N LEU A 266 -2.54 -5.14 -11.05
CA LEU A 266 -1.24 -5.02 -11.70
C LEU A 266 -0.86 -3.58 -11.99
N GLY A 267 -1.83 -2.72 -12.33
CA GLY A 267 -1.58 -1.29 -12.50
C GLY A 267 -1.03 -0.65 -11.23
N ARG A 268 -1.59 -0.99 -10.06
CA ARG A 268 -1.08 -0.53 -8.76
C ARG A 268 0.34 -1.06 -8.50
N ALA A 269 0.57 -2.36 -8.67
CA ALA A 269 1.87 -2.98 -8.41
C ALA A 269 2.98 -2.45 -9.34
N GLU A 270 2.64 -2.05 -10.57
CA GLU A 270 3.60 -1.52 -11.55
C GLU A 270 4.17 -0.15 -11.17
N TRP A 271 3.61 0.55 -10.17
CA TRP A 271 4.25 1.75 -9.59
C TRP A 271 5.59 1.45 -8.89
N LEU A 272 5.96 0.17 -8.71
CA LEU A 272 7.33 -0.25 -8.46
C LEU A 272 8.30 0.32 -9.52
N LEU A 273 7.90 0.29 -10.80
CA LEU A 273 8.68 0.82 -11.91
C LEU A 273 8.89 2.34 -11.77
N PHE A 274 7.85 3.09 -11.39
CA PHE A 274 7.98 4.53 -11.10
C PHE A 274 9.03 4.80 -10.02
N THR A 275 9.03 4.00 -8.95
CA THR A 275 9.99 4.18 -7.85
C THR A 275 11.41 3.85 -8.29
N ALA A 276 11.59 2.84 -9.13
CA ALA A 276 12.89 2.44 -9.65
C ALA A 276 13.60 3.54 -10.47
N LEU A 277 12.84 4.43 -11.11
CA LEU A 277 13.39 5.55 -11.88
C LEU A 277 14.28 6.47 -11.04
N PHE A 278 13.98 6.61 -9.74
CA PHE A 278 14.74 7.45 -8.80
C PHE A 278 16.05 6.81 -8.33
N PHE A 279 16.21 5.51 -8.52
CA PHE A 279 17.36 4.73 -8.06
C PHE A 279 18.20 4.13 -9.20
N ASN A 280 17.85 4.41 -10.47
CA ASN A 280 18.44 3.76 -11.64
C ASN A 280 18.35 2.23 -11.62
N GLN A 281 17.20 1.73 -11.15
CA GLN A 281 16.95 0.32 -10.87
C GLN A 281 15.97 -0.31 -11.88
N GLU A 282 15.87 0.25 -13.10
CA GLU A 282 14.89 -0.17 -14.11
C GLU A 282 14.92 -1.67 -14.42
N ALA A 283 16.10 -2.23 -14.68
CA ALA A 283 16.24 -3.65 -14.99
C ALA A 283 15.76 -4.56 -13.84
N GLN A 284 16.06 -4.19 -12.59
CA GLN A 284 15.61 -4.96 -11.43
C GLN A 284 14.09 -4.89 -11.28
N ALA A 285 13.53 -3.68 -11.36
CA ALA A 285 12.11 -3.45 -11.24
C ALA A 285 11.31 -4.20 -12.32
N GLN A 286 11.76 -4.17 -13.58
CA GLN A 286 11.12 -4.88 -14.68
C GLN A 286 11.12 -6.40 -14.48
N ARG A 287 12.22 -6.97 -13.99
CA ARG A 287 12.25 -8.41 -13.67
C ARG A 287 11.28 -8.77 -12.56
N VAL A 288 11.35 -8.06 -11.43
CA VAL A 288 10.52 -8.33 -10.25
C VAL A 288 9.04 -8.15 -10.59
N PHE A 289 8.68 -7.06 -11.27
CA PHE A 289 7.31 -6.83 -11.70
C PHE A 289 6.83 -7.89 -12.70
N GLY A 290 7.68 -8.31 -13.65
CA GLY A 290 7.33 -9.37 -14.60
C GLY A 290 7.02 -10.71 -13.93
N GLU A 291 7.73 -11.06 -12.85
CA GLU A 291 7.43 -12.24 -12.04
C GLU A 291 6.07 -12.11 -11.32
N ILE A 292 5.80 -10.94 -10.73
CA ILE A 292 4.52 -10.61 -10.08
C ILE A 292 3.35 -10.69 -11.07
N ALA A 293 3.49 -10.08 -12.24
CA ALA A 293 2.48 -10.07 -13.28
C ALA A 293 2.19 -11.48 -13.79
N THR A 294 3.24 -12.26 -14.09
CA THR A 294 3.09 -13.66 -14.53
C THR A 294 2.37 -14.51 -13.49
N ALA A 295 2.71 -14.35 -12.21
CA ALA A 295 2.06 -15.08 -11.12
C ALA A 295 0.57 -14.70 -10.98
N TYR A 296 0.26 -13.40 -11.05
CA TYR A 296 -1.12 -12.91 -10.99
C TYR A 296 -1.95 -13.45 -12.16
N GLU A 297 -1.47 -13.31 -13.39
CA GLU A 297 -2.19 -13.74 -14.59
C GLU A 297 -2.43 -15.25 -14.62
N SER A 298 -1.48 -16.04 -14.13
CA SER A 298 -1.65 -17.50 -13.99
C SER A 298 -2.80 -17.85 -13.03
N LEU A 299 -2.98 -17.08 -11.95
CA LEU A 299 -4.08 -17.26 -11.00
C LEU A 299 -5.42 -16.80 -11.58
N VAL A 300 -5.45 -15.74 -12.39
CA VAL A 300 -6.64 -15.31 -13.13
C VAL A 300 -7.07 -16.40 -14.13
N GLU A 301 -6.12 -17.00 -14.86
CA GLU A 301 -6.42 -18.10 -15.79
C GLU A 301 -6.99 -19.33 -15.06
N LEU A 302 -6.50 -19.61 -13.85
CA LEU A 302 -6.96 -20.73 -13.02
C LEU A 302 -8.46 -20.62 -12.66
N THR A 303 -8.98 -19.39 -12.48
CA THR A 303 -10.37 -19.15 -12.05
C THR A 303 -11.33 -18.80 -13.20
N ALA A 304 -10.80 -18.45 -14.39
CA ALA A 304 -11.56 -17.90 -15.51
C ALA A 304 -12.72 -18.79 -16.02
N HIS A 305 -12.70 -20.09 -15.73
CA HIS A 305 -13.67 -21.07 -16.23
C HIS A 305 -14.48 -21.76 -15.15
N LEU A 306 -14.46 -21.23 -13.92
CA LEU A 306 -15.25 -21.77 -12.82
C LEU A 306 -16.74 -21.56 -13.07
N SER A 307 -17.49 -22.67 -13.08
CA SER A 307 -18.95 -22.64 -13.24
C SER A 307 -19.69 -22.34 -11.94
N ALA A 308 -19.07 -22.64 -10.80
CA ALA A 308 -19.59 -22.33 -9.48
C ALA A 308 -18.80 -21.14 -8.93
N GLN A 309 -19.49 -20.06 -8.59
CA GLN A 309 -18.91 -18.87 -8.01
C GLN A 309 -19.67 -18.56 -6.73
N PRO A 310 -19.02 -18.55 -5.55
CA PRO A 310 -19.68 -18.16 -4.32
C PRO A 310 -20.06 -16.68 -4.39
N THR A 311 -21.21 -16.33 -3.80
CA THR A 311 -21.63 -14.94 -3.64
C THR A 311 -20.84 -14.26 -2.53
N VAL A 312 -20.27 -13.10 -2.83
CA VAL A 312 -19.37 -12.38 -1.91
C VAL A 312 -19.77 -10.92 -1.77
N PHE A 313 -19.59 -10.39 -0.57
CA PHE A 313 -19.67 -8.96 -0.28
C PHE A 313 -18.57 -8.52 0.69
N SER A 314 -18.34 -7.21 0.78
CA SER A 314 -17.23 -6.62 1.53
C SER A 314 -17.65 -5.51 2.49
N GLY A 315 -16.78 -5.19 3.44
CA GLY A 315 -16.92 -4.00 4.28
C GLY A 315 -17.81 -4.22 5.49
N PHE A 316 -18.16 -3.14 6.18
CA PHE A 316 -18.98 -3.16 7.39
C PHE A 316 -19.64 -1.79 7.59
N SER A 317 -20.67 -1.72 8.43
CA SER A 317 -21.30 -0.45 8.82
C SER A 317 -20.51 0.21 9.95
N TYR A 318 -20.08 1.45 9.72
CA TYR A 318 -19.43 2.34 10.68
C TYR A 318 -20.26 3.62 10.82
N GLU A 319 -20.61 3.98 12.06
CA GLU A 319 -21.45 5.16 12.38
C GLU A 319 -22.76 5.24 11.55
N GLY A 320 -23.34 4.10 11.20
CA GLY A 320 -24.59 3.99 10.45
C GLY A 320 -24.45 4.05 8.93
N THR A 321 -23.23 4.05 8.40
CA THR A 321 -22.95 3.95 6.96
C THR A 321 -22.08 2.73 6.67
N TRP A 322 -22.49 1.92 5.71
CA TRP A 322 -21.70 0.83 5.15
C TRP A 322 -20.86 1.34 3.99
N TYR A 323 -19.55 1.17 4.11
CA TYR A 323 -18.59 1.55 3.07
C TYR A 323 -18.31 0.35 2.18
N MET A 324 -19.06 0.22 1.08
CA MET A 324 -18.97 -0.90 0.15
C MET A 324 -17.99 -0.57 -0.97
N SER A 325 -17.22 -1.55 -1.43
CA SER A 325 -16.35 -1.35 -2.61
C SER A 325 -17.21 -1.08 -3.87
N GLY A 326 -16.82 -0.14 -4.72
CA GLY A 326 -17.47 0.07 -6.01
C GLY A 326 -17.24 -1.12 -6.95
N GLY A 327 -18.16 -1.38 -7.88
CA GLY A 327 -18.08 -2.54 -8.78
C GLY A 327 -16.94 -2.48 -9.81
N GLN A 328 -16.39 -1.29 -10.08
CA GLN A 328 -15.22 -1.07 -10.96
C GLN A 328 -13.95 -0.75 -10.16
N SER A 329 -13.94 -1.03 -8.86
CA SER A 329 -12.79 -0.76 -7.99
C SER A 329 -11.73 -1.87 -8.03
N TYR A 330 -10.51 -1.54 -7.58
CA TYR A 330 -9.43 -2.51 -7.32
C TYR A 330 -9.90 -3.72 -6.51
N ALA A 331 -10.72 -3.51 -5.48
CA ALA A 331 -11.20 -4.59 -4.63
C ALA A 331 -12.19 -5.49 -5.40
N ALA A 332 -13.09 -4.90 -6.19
CA ALA A 332 -14.02 -5.67 -7.01
C ALA A 332 -13.30 -6.49 -8.10
N GLN A 333 -12.24 -5.92 -8.71
CA GLN A 333 -11.40 -6.64 -9.67
C GLN A 333 -10.76 -7.88 -9.03
N LEU A 334 -10.17 -7.75 -7.83
CA LEU A 334 -9.62 -8.90 -7.11
C LEU A 334 -10.66 -9.98 -6.79
N LEU A 335 -11.87 -9.59 -6.38
CA LEU A 335 -12.94 -10.55 -6.09
C LEU A 335 -13.40 -11.28 -7.35
N ASN A 336 -13.55 -10.57 -8.46
CA ASN A 336 -13.89 -11.15 -9.75
C ASN A 336 -12.79 -12.11 -10.23
N ASP A 337 -11.53 -11.68 -10.16
CA ASP A 337 -10.37 -12.45 -10.59
C ASP A 337 -10.15 -13.69 -9.70
N ALA A 338 -10.60 -13.66 -8.45
CA ALA A 338 -10.62 -14.82 -7.56
C ALA A 338 -11.78 -15.79 -7.87
N GLY A 339 -12.60 -15.51 -8.88
CA GLY A 339 -13.74 -16.35 -9.28
C GLY A 339 -14.95 -16.24 -8.36
N ALA A 340 -15.16 -15.10 -7.70
CA ALA A 340 -16.35 -14.85 -6.89
C ALA A 340 -17.44 -14.09 -7.66
N ALA A 341 -18.70 -14.35 -7.28
CA ALA A 341 -19.84 -13.56 -7.70
C ALA A 341 -20.02 -12.36 -6.75
N TYR A 342 -19.28 -11.28 -6.99
CA TYR A 342 -19.37 -10.07 -6.18
C TYR A 342 -20.74 -9.39 -6.33
N LEU A 343 -21.45 -9.20 -5.22
CA LEU A 343 -22.85 -8.75 -5.25
C LEU A 343 -23.02 -7.33 -5.82
N TRP A 344 -22.01 -6.47 -5.75
CA TRP A 344 -22.05 -5.11 -6.31
C TRP A 344 -21.25 -4.96 -7.62
N ALA A 345 -20.92 -6.05 -8.32
CA ALA A 345 -20.13 -6.01 -9.56
C ALA A 345 -20.72 -5.10 -10.66
N ASN A 346 -22.04 -4.94 -10.71
CA ASN A 346 -22.72 -4.08 -11.70
C ASN A 346 -22.73 -2.58 -11.35
N ASN A 347 -22.09 -2.17 -10.25
CA ASN A 347 -21.97 -0.76 -9.89
C ASN A 347 -20.79 -0.12 -10.65
N ASP A 348 -21.02 1.04 -11.29
CA ASP A 348 -20.02 1.70 -12.13
C ASP A 348 -18.94 2.49 -11.36
N SER A 349 -19.00 2.55 -10.03
CA SER A 349 -18.04 3.30 -9.22
C SER A 349 -16.69 2.58 -9.16
N THR A 350 -15.61 3.33 -9.33
CA THR A 350 -14.23 2.90 -9.09
C THR A 350 -13.80 3.07 -7.63
N VAL A 351 -14.61 3.78 -6.84
CA VAL A 351 -14.35 4.10 -5.43
C VAL A 351 -15.43 3.50 -4.53
N THR A 352 -15.18 3.53 -3.22
CA THR A 352 -16.13 3.13 -2.19
C THR A 352 -17.46 3.89 -2.32
N ILE A 353 -18.57 3.17 -2.17
CA ILE A 353 -19.93 3.70 -2.17
C ILE A 353 -20.54 3.63 -0.75
N PRO A 354 -21.14 4.72 -0.25
CA PRO A 354 -21.84 4.71 1.02
C PRO A 354 -23.24 4.09 0.85
N LEU A 355 -23.58 3.12 1.68
CA LEU A 355 -24.88 2.46 1.72
C LEU A 355 -25.42 2.43 3.15
N ASP A 356 -26.73 2.34 3.32
CA ASP A 356 -27.31 1.98 4.61
C ASP A 356 -27.25 0.45 4.85
N PHE A 357 -27.36 0.04 6.12
CA PHE A 357 -27.26 -1.37 6.50
C PHE A 357 -28.35 -2.21 5.86
N GLU A 358 -29.57 -1.69 5.79
CA GLU A 358 -30.76 -2.36 5.29
C GLU A 358 -30.62 -2.67 3.79
N SER A 359 -30.15 -1.72 3.00
CA SER A 359 -29.82 -1.93 1.58
C SER A 359 -28.78 -3.04 1.37
N VAL A 360 -27.76 -3.11 2.23
CA VAL A 360 -26.75 -4.19 2.16
C VAL A 360 -27.37 -5.52 2.59
N PHE A 361 -28.15 -5.52 3.67
CA PHE A 361 -28.80 -6.70 4.19
C PHE A 361 -29.76 -7.32 3.18
N ASP A 362 -30.59 -6.52 2.53
CA ASP A 362 -31.57 -6.98 1.52
C ASP A 362 -30.90 -7.76 0.37
N GLN A 363 -29.66 -7.41 0.01
CA GLN A 363 -28.92 -8.05 -1.08
C GLN A 363 -27.96 -9.16 -0.62
N ALA A 364 -27.36 -9.02 0.57
CA ALA A 364 -26.28 -9.89 1.04
C ALA A 364 -26.64 -10.82 2.21
N ALA A 365 -27.88 -10.78 2.74
CA ALA A 365 -28.30 -11.62 3.86
C ALA A 365 -28.01 -13.12 3.65
N THR A 366 -28.15 -13.61 2.41
CA THR A 366 -27.92 -15.01 2.03
C THR A 366 -26.59 -15.22 1.29
N ALA A 367 -25.67 -14.26 1.33
CA ALA A 367 -24.37 -14.40 0.69
C ALA A 367 -23.55 -15.53 1.33
N ASP A 368 -22.76 -16.21 0.52
CA ASP A 368 -21.95 -17.36 0.96
C ASP A 368 -20.77 -16.91 1.84
N ILE A 369 -20.13 -15.79 1.50
CA ILE A 369 -18.88 -15.33 2.12
C ILE A 369 -18.89 -13.80 2.32
N TRP A 370 -18.35 -13.36 3.45
CA TRP A 370 -18.17 -11.95 3.80
C TRP A 370 -16.70 -11.63 4.06
N VAL A 371 -16.12 -10.67 3.33
CA VAL A 371 -14.70 -10.32 3.43
C VAL A 371 -14.46 -8.86 3.85
N ASN A 372 -13.23 -8.53 4.24
CA ASN A 372 -12.78 -7.16 4.53
C ASN A 372 -13.67 -6.47 5.58
N VAL A 373 -13.92 -7.18 6.67
CA VAL A 373 -14.69 -6.68 7.81
C VAL A 373 -13.89 -5.71 8.68
N SER A 374 -14.46 -5.23 9.78
CA SER A 374 -13.78 -4.28 10.67
C SER A 374 -12.44 -4.85 11.15
N GLN A 375 -11.37 -4.05 11.09
CA GLN A 375 -10.05 -4.43 11.60
C GLN A 375 -10.04 -4.74 13.10
N ASP A 376 -11.02 -4.20 13.84
CA ASP A 376 -11.18 -4.44 15.27
C ASP A 376 -11.88 -5.77 15.59
N TRP A 377 -12.41 -6.48 14.59
CA TRP A 377 -13.03 -7.79 14.81
C TRP A 377 -11.97 -8.89 14.70
N LEU A 378 -11.78 -9.60 15.81
CA LEU A 378 -10.87 -10.75 15.93
C LEU A 378 -11.65 -12.08 16.05
N SER A 379 -12.96 -12.00 16.28
CA SER A 379 -13.89 -13.11 16.38
C SER A 379 -15.25 -12.75 15.78
N ARG A 380 -16.12 -13.75 15.57
CA ARG A 380 -17.50 -13.51 15.14
C ARG A 380 -18.33 -12.85 16.24
N ASP A 381 -18.01 -13.11 17.50
CA ASP A 381 -18.64 -12.45 18.65
C ASP A 381 -18.39 -10.93 18.65
N ASP A 382 -17.23 -10.45 18.17
CA ASP A 382 -16.96 -9.01 18.05
C ASP A 382 -17.91 -8.31 17.08
N ALA A 383 -18.25 -8.98 15.97
CA ALA A 383 -19.23 -8.47 15.01
C ALA A 383 -20.61 -8.35 15.66
N ILE A 384 -21.08 -9.40 16.35
CA ILE A 384 -22.39 -9.40 17.03
C ILE A 384 -22.44 -8.37 18.16
N ALA A 385 -21.33 -8.20 18.90
CA ALA A 385 -21.23 -7.20 19.96
C ALA A 385 -21.27 -5.77 19.42
N THR A 386 -20.78 -5.55 18.20
CA THR A 386 -20.85 -4.25 17.51
C THR A 386 -22.28 -3.93 17.08
N ASP A 387 -22.96 -4.88 16.44
CA ASP A 387 -24.39 -4.79 16.10
C ASP A 387 -25.01 -6.20 16.01
N PRO A 388 -26.01 -6.54 16.84
CA PRO A 388 -26.65 -7.86 16.79
C PRO A 388 -27.26 -8.22 15.44
N ARG A 389 -27.56 -7.23 14.58
CA ARG A 389 -28.07 -7.47 13.24
C ARG A 389 -27.07 -8.19 12.33
N TYR A 390 -25.76 -8.08 12.58
CA TYR A 390 -24.76 -8.87 11.85
C TYR A 390 -24.98 -10.38 12.00
N GLY A 391 -25.55 -10.82 13.13
CA GLY A 391 -25.97 -12.21 13.39
C GLY A 391 -26.97 -12.77 12.38
N GLN A 392 -27.56 -11.93 11.54
CA GLN A 392 -28.57 -12.31 10.57
C GLN A 392 -27.99 -12.72 9.20
N PHE A 393 -26.74 -12.36 8.88
CA PHE A 393 -26.06 -12.78 7.64
C PHE A 393 -25.71 -14.28 7.68
N GLU A 394 -26.03 -15.01 6.61
CA GLU A 394 -25.72 -16.44 6.50
C GLU A 394 -24.21 -16.71 6.55
N ALA A 395 -23.38 -15.87 5.90
CA ALA A 395 -21.93 -15.95 5.98
C ALA A 395 -21.41 -15.99 7.44
N LEU A 396 -21.93 -15.12 8.33
CA LEU A 396 -21.53 -15.12 9.74
C LEU A 396 -21.98 -16.38 10.48
N LYS A 397 -23.23 -16.82 10.26
CA LYS A 397 -23.78 -18.04 10.89
C LYS A 397 -22.99 -19.28 10.51
N GLN A 398 -22.57 -19.37 9.25
CA GLN A 398 -21.78 -20.48 8.72
C GLN A 398 -20.29 -20.38 9.04
N GLY A 399 -19.83 -19.20 9.50
CA GLY A 399 -18.43 -18.95 9.83
C GLY A 399 -17.59 -18.48 8.65
N ASN A 400 -18.18 -18.21 7.49
CA ASN A 400 -17.49 -17.79 6.27
C ASN A 400 -17.23 -16.27 6.27
N VAL A 401 -16.62 -15.77 7.34
CA VAL A 401 -16.27 -14.35 7.48
C VAL A 401 -14.77 -14.22 7.60
N PHE A 402 -14.18 -13.41 6.72
CA PHE A 402 -12.74 -13.29 6.60
C PHE A 402 -12.32 -11.82 6.70
N ASN A 403 -11.14 -11.62 7.25
CA ASN A 403 -10.57 -10.30 7.42
C ASN A 403 -9.11 -10.27 6.96
N ASN A 404 -8.69 -9.16 6.38
CA ASN A 404 -7.35 -8.94 5.82
C ASN A 404 -6.39 -8.38 6.89
N ASN A 405 -6.49 -8.91 8.12
CA ASN A 405 -5.75 -8.45 9.29
C ASN A 405 -4.90 -9.58 9.93
N ALA A 406 -4.62 -10.65 9.19
CA ALA A 406 -3.80 -11.77 9.67
C ALA A 406 -2.37 -11.33 10.04
N ARG A 407 -1.88 -10.27 9.40
CA ARG A 407 -0.53 -9.73 9.55
C ARG A 407 -0.58 -8.29 10.05
N MET A 408 -0.96 -8.16 11.32
CA MET A 408 -0.88 -6.89 12.05
C MET A 408 0.24 -6.89 13.08
N ASN A 409 0.85 -5.72 13.31
CA ASN A 409 1.76 -5.51 14.41
C ASN A 409 1.03 -4.88 15.62
N ASN A 410 1.71 -4.84 16.77
CA ASN A 410 1.15 -4.32 18.02
C ASN A 410 0.92 -2.79 18.03
N THR A 411 1.40 -2.06 17.00
CA THR A 411 1.26 -0.61 16.85
C THR A 411 0.23 -0.22 15.78
N GLY A 412 -0.51 -1.19 15.23
CA GLY A 412 -1.58 -0.97 14.26
C GLY A 412 -1.16 -1.00 12.79
N GLY A 413 0.11 -1.28 12.50
CA GLY A 413 0.56 -1.55 11.12
C GLY A 413 -0.01 -2.86 10.59
N ASN A 414 -0.49 -2.83 9.35
CA ASN A 414 -1.11 -3.97 8.68
C ASN A 414 -0.43 -4.19 7.32
N ASP A 415 0.12 -5.40 7.15
CA ASP A 415 0.90 -5.78 5.97
C ASP A 415 0.08 -5.88 4.69
N TYR A 416 -1.23 -6.15 4.78
CA TYR A 416 -2.11 -6.13 3.61
C TYR A 416 -2.12 -4.76 2.94
N TRP A 417 -2.10 -3.68 3.73
CA TRP A 417 -2.04 -2.31 3.20
C TRP A 417 -0.61 -1.91 2.81
N GLU A 418 0.41 -2.52 3.42
CA GLU A 418 1.81 -2.26 3.11
C GLU A 418 2.31 -3.11 1.93
N SER A 419 2.78 -4.33 2.16
CA SER A 419 3.31 -5.20 1.09
C SER A 419 2.27 -5.70 0.11
N GLY A 420 0.98 -5.74 0.50
CA GLY A 420 -0.09 -6.14 -0.40
C GLY A 420 -0.24 -5.23 -1.62
N ALA A 421 0.19 -3.96 -1.55
CA ALA A 421 0.14 -3.00 -2.65
C ALA A 421 0.96 -3.44 -3.88
N VAL A 422 2.09 -4.14 -3.67
CA VAL A 422 2.94 -4.69 -4.74
C VAL A 422 2.81 -6.20 -4.92
N ASN A 423 2.08 -6.89 -4.04
CA ASN A 423 1.89 -8.34 -4.10
C ASN A 423 0.42 -8.73 -4.37
N PRO A 424 -0.21 -8.24 -5.45
CA PRO A 424 -1.61 -8.57 -5.74
C PRO A 424 -1.80 -10.06 -6.03
N HIS A 425 -0.78 -10.76 -6.51
CA HIS A 425 -0.80 -12.21 -6.75
C HIS A 425 -0.95 -13.01 -5.46
N ILE A 426 -0.38 -12.54 -4.34
CA ILE A 426 -0.55 -13.19 -3.03
C ILE A 426 -1.95 -12.93 -2.48
N ILE A 427 -2.45 -11.70 -2.60
CA ILE A 427 -3.84 -11.37 -2.23
C ILE A 427 -4.83 -12.21 -3.03
N LEU A 428 -4.60 -12.34 -4.34
CA LEU A 428 -5.44 -13.15 -5.22
C LEU A 428 -5.39 -14.64 -4.82
N ALA A 429 -4.21 -15.19 -4.51
CA ALA A 429 -4.07 -16.57 -4.05
C ALA A 429 -4.85 -16.83 -2.74
N ASP A 430 -4.79 -15.89 -1.77
CA ASP A 430 -5.59 -15.97 -0.54
C ASP A 430 -7.10 -15.99 -0.85
N LEU A 431 -7.57 -15.09 -1.71
CA LEU A 431 -8.98 -15.02 -2.08
C LEU A 431 -9.43 -16.28 -2.81
N ILE A 432 -8.62 -16.81 -3.74
CA ILE A 432 -8.89 -18.09 -4.42
C ILE A 432 -8.96 -19.22 -3.41
N LYS A 433 -8.05 -19.27 -2.43
CA LYS A 433 -8.09 -20.27 -1.35
C LYS A 433 -9.36 -20.18 -0.52
N ILE A 434 -9.85 -18.99 -0.24
CA ILE A 434 -11.08 -18.75 0.53
C ILE A 434 -12.31 -19.18 -0.28
N PHE A 435 -12.35 -18.86 -1.58
CA PHE A 435 -13.54 -19.06 -2.42
C PHE A 435 -13.61 -20.47 -3.02
N HIS A 436 -12.46 -21.06 -3.34
CA HIS A 436 -12.29 -22.32 -4.05
C HIS A 436 -11.11 -23.12 -3.46
N PRO A 437 -11.24 -23.60 -2.20
CA PRO A 437 -10.12 -24.18 -1.45
C PRO A 437 -9.46 -25.41 -2.10
N GLU A 438 -10.17 -26.07 -3.03
CA GLU A 438 -9.69 -27.20 -3.82
C GLU A 438 -8.74 -26.81 -4.96
N LEU A 439 -8.73 -25.56 -5.41
CA LEU A 439 -7.84 -25.10 -6.47
C LEU A 439 -6.41 -24.88 -5.98
N LEU A 440 -6.27 -24.44 -4.73
CA LEU A 440 -4.98 -24.18 -4.08
C LEU A 440 -4.89 -24.92 -2.74
N PRO A 441 -4.92 -26.28 -2.73
CA PRO A 441 -5.01 -27.06 -1.48
C PRO A 441 -3.84 -26.81 -0.53
N ASP A 442 -2.65 -26.54 -1.07
CA ASP A 442 -1.41 -26.32 -0.31
C ASP A 442 -1.11 -24.83 -0.05
N HIS A 443 -1.94 -23.89 -0.52
CA HIS A 443 -1.78 -22.47 -0.24
C HIS A 443 -2.25 -22.15 1.18
N GLU A 444 -1.36 -21.55 1.97
CA GLU A 444 -1.65 -21.03 3.29
C GLU A 444 -1.98 -19.54 3.19
N LEU A 445 -3.03 -19.10 3.88
CA LEU A 445 -3.44 -17.69 3.86
C LEU A 445 -2.34 -16.79 4.42
N VAL A 446 -2.02 -15.72 3.70
CA VAL A 446 -0.96 -14.77 4.06
C VAL A 446 -1.54 -13.53 4.72
N TYR A 447 -2.44 -12.83 4.03
CA TYR A 447 -3.03 -11.58 4.50
C TYR A 447 -4.39 -11.79 5.16
N TYR A 448 -5.11 -12.84 4.77
CA TYR A 448 -6.44 -13.13 5.28
C TYR A 448 -6.45 -14.13 6.44
N GLN A 449 -7.42 -13.98 7.32
CA GLN A 449 -7.79 -14.99 8.32
C GLN A 449 -9.31 -15.09 8.44
N GLN A 450 -9.78 -16.26 8.84
CA GLN A 450 -11.19 -16.50 9.17
C GLN A 450 -11.49 -16.00 10.58
N LEU A 451 -12.66 -15.37 10.78
CA LEU A 451 -13.13 -15.06 12.12
C LEU A 451 -13.64 -16.33 12.80
N GLU A 452 -12.90 -16.77 13.82
CA GLU A 452 -13.26 -17.89 14.67
C GLU A 452 -14.44 -17.55 15.61
N PRO A 453 -15.09 -18.56 16.21
CA PRO A 453 -16.14 -18.36 17.21
C PRO A 453 -15.77 -17.33 18.28
#